data_AF-A0A9Q0LZX6-F1
#
_entry.id   AF-A0A9Q0LZX6-F1
#
_cell.length_a   1.000
_cell.length_b   1.000
_cell.length_c   1.000
_cell.angle_alpha   90.00
_cell.angle_beta   90.00
_cell.angle_gamma   90.00
#
_symmetry.space_group_name_H-M   'P 1'
#
loop_
_entity.id
_entity.type
_entity.pdbx_description
1 polymer ?
#
loop_
_entity_poly.entity_id
_entity_poly.type
_entity_poly.pdbx_seq_one_letter_code
_entity_poly.pdbx_strand_id
1 'polypeptide(L)'
;MGPLKIKKPKVLLFDLSGTVTKASFIDGVLFPYIRTNISTYFTENWDTDLVKTDVDNMRKMSKLKPDTPKIGEGLSREKEIKAIGDFVKYCMEKNFDCRELSILRFNIWFDGYKRGRLETPVYSDVAVQLKKWQTELSIKLFVMSNGWSEATKRFLAKTNHGDLNILIENHFDPRLGDLTKKETFVKALQSINQKPDEALFLTKDGAEGNAAKQAGLNVILVLTHRRNITKLEPAHQKLPRVRSFNEIDFTGSKVEKSKKNQLNLLVVLELVRQQSVPMPNRSSQNRHRTLKNEYRIQKK
;
A
#
# COMPACT_ATOMS: atom_id res chain seq x y z
N MET A 1 -11.01 16.30 -21.77
CA MET A 1 -11.69 15.06 -22.20
C MET A 1 -12.73 14.74 -21.14
N GLY A 2 -13.96 14.41 -21.54
CA GLY A 2 -14.96 13.92 -20.58
C GLY A 2 -14.57 12.56 -20.00
N PRO A 3 -15.31 12.05 -19.00
CA PRO A 3 -15.03 10.74 -18.42
C PRO A 3 -15.08 9.64 -19.49
N LEU A 4 -14.16 8.69 -19.37
CA LEU A 4 -14.12 7.47 -20.17
C LEU A 4 -15.31 6.59 -19.77
N LYS A 5 -16.27 6.46 -20.69
CA LYS A 5 -17.43 5.60 -20.52
C LYS A 5 -17.09 4.17 -20.94
N ILE A 6 -17.27 3.22 -20.03
CA ILE A 6 -17.00 1.80 -20.25
C ILE A 6 -18.10 0.95 -19.62
N LYS A 7 -18.40 -0.22 -20.21
CA LYS A 7 -19.37 -1.17 -19.64
C LYS A 7 -18.94 -1.55 -18.21
N LYS A 8 -19.90 -1.57 -17.27
CA LYS A 8 -19.66 -2.04 -15.90
C LYS A 8 -19.09 -3.46 -15.89
N PRO A 9 -17.89 -3.72 -15.32
CA PRO A 9 -17.37 -5.06 -15.17
C PRO A 9 -18.01 -5.76 -13.96
N LYS A 10 -17.89 -7.10 -13.89
CA LYS A 10 -18.18 -7.84 -12.65
C LYS A 10 -16.99 -7.82 -11.70
N VAL A 11 -15.78 -7.86 -12.26
CA VAL A 11 -14.54 -7.87 -11.47
C VAL A 11 -13.56 -6.82 -12.00
N LEU A 12 -12.83 -6.20 -11.09
CA LEU A 12 -11.80 -5.22 -11.38
C LEU A 12 -10.49 -5.67 -10.72
N LEU A 13 -9.49 -5.87 -11.59
CA LEU A 13 -8.11 -6.14 -11.24
C LEU A 13 -7.35 -4.81 -11.28
N PHE A 14 -6.51 -4.54 -10.30
CA PHE A 14 -5.67 -3.34 -10.33
C PHE A 14 -4.27 -3.60 -9.82
N ASP A 15 -3.30 -2.96 -10.47
CA ASP A 15 -1.93 -2.86 -9.99
C ASP A 15 -1.83 -1.88 -8.80
N LEU A 16 -0.76 -1.98 -8.00
CA LEU A 16 -0.52 -1.14 -6.84
C LEU A 16 0.36 0.08 -7.20
N SER A 17 1.60 -0.16 -7.65
CA SER A 17 2.63 0.88 -7.76
C SER A 17 2.46 1.70 -9.03
N GLY A 18 2.13 2.97 -8.90
CA GLY A 18 1.85 3.87 -10.03
C GLY A 18 0.42 3.86 -10.52
N THR A 19 -0.41 2.97 -9.97
CA THR A 19 -1.84 2.85 -10.24
C THR A 19 -2.67 3.32 -9.03
N VAL A 20 -2.42 2.74 -7.85
CA VAL A 20 -3.09 3.10 -6.57
C VAL A 20 -2.25 4.07 -5.74
N THR A 21 -0.94 3.89 -5.75
CA THR A 21 0.05 4.77 -5.12
C THR A 21 1.03 5.32 -6.15
N LYS A 22 1.95 6.19 -5.75
CA LYS A 22 3.00 6.70 -6.63
C LYS A 22 3.89 5.56 -7.12
N ALA A 23 4.32 5.60 -8.39
CA ALA A 23 5.27 4.63 -8.92
C ALA A 23 6.60 4.63 -8.14
N SER A 24 6.95 5.78 -7.56
CA SER A 24 8.10 5.97 -6.69
C SER A 24 7.82 5.60 -5.23
N PHE A 25 6.76 4.84 -4.92
CA PHE A 25 6.44 4.49 -3.53
C PHE A 25 7.57 3.68 -2.88
N ILE A 26 8.11 2.69 -3.58
CA ILE A 26 9.22 1.87 -3.08
C ILE A 26 10.46 2.75 -2.86
N ASP A 27 10.91 3.46 -3.90
CA ASP A 27 12.15 4.25 -3.85
C ASP A 27 12.04 5.52 -2.99
N GLY A 28 10.86 6.11 -2.93
CA GLY A 28 10.61 7.40 -2.28
C GLY A 28 10.10 7.29 -0.85
N VAL A 29 9.62 6.12 -0.42
CA VAL A 29 9.09 5.92 0.94
C VAL A 29 9.76 4.72 1.61
N LEU A 30 9.69 3.54 1.01
CA LEU A 30 10.14 2.30 1.65
C LEU A 30 11.66 2.20 1.80
N PHE A 31 12.44 2.54 0.78
CA PHE A 31 13.90 2.56 0.88
C PHE A 31 14.42 3.64 1.85
N PRO A 32 13.94 4.89 1.82
CA PRO A 32 14.30 5.89 2.83
C PRO A 32 14.00 5.44 4.26
N TYR A 33 12.87 4.74 4.48
CA TYR A 33 12.51 4.22 5.80
C TYR A 33 13.57 3.25 6.36
N ILE A 34 14.11 2.34 5.54
CA ILE A 34 15.16 1.42 5.97
C ILE A 34 16.39 2.20 6.44
N ARG A 35 16.84 3.19 5.66
CA ARG A 35 18.06 3.97 5.97
C ARG A 35 18.00 4.63 7.33
N THR A 36 16.81 5.10 7.73
CA THR A 36 16.58 5.82 8.97
C THR A 36 16.19 4.91 10.15
N ASN A 37 15.62 3.73 9.90
CA ASN A 37 15.06 2.87 10.96
C ASN A 37 15.78 1.54 11.16
N ILE A 38 16.80 1.19 10.36
CA ILE A 38 17.49 -0.11 10.49
C ILE A 38 18.06 -0.35 11.89
N SER A 39 18.72 0.65 12.48
CA SER A 39 19.27 0.53 13.84
C SER A 39 18.17 0.33 14.88
N THR A 40 17.06 1.06 14.75
CA THR A 40 15.89 0.92 15.62
C THR A 40 15.26 -0.46 15.50
N TYR A 41 15.08 -0.97 14.28
CA TYR A 41 14.54 -2.30 14.02
C TYR A 41 15.34 -3.38 14.73
N PHE A 42 16.67 -3.40 14.55
CA PHE A 42 17.51 -4.38 15.22
C PHE A 42 17.53 -4.18 16.74
N THR A 43 17.53 -2.94 17.22
CA THR A 43 17.47 -2.66 18.66
C THR A 43 16.20 -3.20 19.28
N GLU A 44 15.05 -3.07 18.62
CA GLU A 44 13.76 -3.46 19.17
C GLU A 44 13.42 -4.94 19.00
N ASN A 45 14.10 -5.65 18.09
CA ASN A 45 13.78 -7.03 17.73
C ASN A 45 14.95 -8.01 17.91
N TRP A 46 16.08 -7.55 18.48
CA TRP A 46 17.36 -8.29 18.57
C TRP A 46 17.23 -9.75 19.00
N ASP A 47 16.44 -10.00 20.04
CA ASP A 47 16.37 -11.30 20.71
C ASP A 47 15.39 -12.28 20.02
N THR A 48 14.76 -11.86 18.92
CA THR A 48 13.84 -12.70 18.13
C THR A 48 14.60 -13.64 17.20
N ASP A 49 14.05 -14.83 16.96
CA ASP A 49 14.69 -15.82 16.06
C ASP A 49 14.74 -15.34 14.60
N LEU A 50 13.77 -14.52 14.20
CA LEU A 50 13.77 -13.84 12.91
C LEU A 50 15.02 -12.95 12.76
N VAL A 51 15.30 -12.11 13.75
CA VAL A 51 16.46 -11.20 13.71
C VAL A 51 17.77 -11.94 13.84
N LYS A 52 17.86 -13.01 14.65
CA LYS A 52 19.07 -13.86 14.68
C LYS A 52 19.39 -14.42 13.29
N THR A 53 18.37 -14.90 12.58
CA THR A 53 18.50 -15.37 11.21
C THR A 53 18.94 -14.25 10.25
N ASP A 54 18.33 -13.07 10.35
CA ASP A 54 18.72 -11.90 9.55
C ASP A 54 20.18 -11.49 9.80
N VAL A 55 20.62 -11.46 11.06
CA VAL A 55 22.01 -11.13 11.46
C VAL A 55 22.99 -12.13 10.85
N ASP A 56 22.74 -13.44 10.98
CA ASP A 56 23.62 -14.47 10.43
C ASP A 56 23.72 -14.41 8.91
N ASN A 57 22.60 -14.13 8.25
CA ASN A 57 22.59 -13.91 6.80
C ASN A 57 23.41 -12.68 6.42
N MET A 58 23.23 -11.54 7.10
CA MET A 58 24.01 -10.33 6.81
C MET A 58 25.51 -10.54 7.06
N ARG A 59 25.90 -11.26 8.12
CA ARG A 59 27.30 -11.64 8.36
C ARG A 59 27.88 -12.43 7.18
N LYS A 60 27.20 -13.50 6.74
CA LYS A 60 27.62 -14.31 5.59
C LYS A 60 27.74 -13.45 4.33
N MET A 61 26.74 -12.64 4.04
CA MET A 61 26.72 -11.76 2.87
C MET A 61 27.85 -10.74 2.87
N SER A 62 28.17 -10.16 4.03
CA SER A 62 29.27 -9.19 4.18
C SER A 62 30.66 -9.78 3.89
N LYS A 63 30.79 -11.12 3.92
CA LYS A 63 32.05 -11.83 3.64
C LYS A 63 32.21 -12.19 2.16
N LEU A 64 31.15 -12.17 1.35
CA LEU A 64 31.18 -12.65 -0.05
C LEU A 64 32.05 -11.82 -1.01
N LYS A 65 32.21 -10.52 -0.74
CA LYS A 65 33.03 -9.62 -1.57
C LYS A 65 34.10 -8.95 -0.71
N PRO A 66 35.35 -8.81 -1.18
CA PRO A 66 36.41 -8.20 -0.37
C PRO A 66 36.08 -6.75 0.01
N ASP A 67 35.54 -5.95 -0.92
CA ASP A 67 35.35 -4.49 -0.77
C ASP A 67 34.03 -4.06 -0.12
N THR A 68 33.38 -4.95 0.64
CA THR A 68 32.15 -4.63 1.38
C THR A 68 32.43 -4.36 2.86
N PRO A 69 31.69 -3.45 3.51
CA PRO A 69 31.74 -3.31 4.97
C PRO A 69 31.55 -4.66 5.66
N LYS A 70 32.44 -5.01 6.58
CA LYS A 70 32.44 -6.30 7.27
C LYS A 70 31.66 -6.23 8.57
N ILE A 71 30.91 -7.28 8.86
CA ILE A 71 30.21 -7.46 10.13
C ILE A 71 31.03 -8.46 10.95
N GLY A 72 31.72 -7.96 11.97
CA GLY A 72 32.55 -8.77 12.87
C GLY A 72 31.72 -9.58 13.86
N GLU A 73 32.26 -10.70 14.32
CA GLU A 73 31.67 -11.55 15.35
C GLU A 73 32.19 -11.17 16.74
N GLY A 74 31.44 -11.48 17.80
CA GLY A 74 31.84 -11.21 19.19
C GLY A 74 31.85 -9.71 19.57
N LEU A 75 31.27 -8.84 18.74
CA LEU A 75 31.10 -7.43 19.04
C LEU A 75 30.02 -7.20 20.10
N SER A 76 30.04 -6.03 20.76
CA SER A 76 28.87 -5.60 21.53
C SER A 76 27.66 -5.43 20.60
N ARG A 77 26.45 -5.64 21.15
CA ARG A 77 25.19 -5.48 20.41
C ARG A 77 25.13 -4.16 19.63
N GLU A 78 25.50 -3.04 20.23
CA GLU A 78 25.44 -1.74 19.53
C GLU A 78 26.41 -1.66 18.35
N LYS A 79 27.62 -2.17 18.50
CA LYS A 79 28.63 -2.19 17.43
C LYS A 79 28.20 -3.09 16.28
N GLU A 80 27.58 -4.22 16.60
CA GLU A 80 27.07 -5.14 15.59
C GLU A 80 25.89 -4.55 14.82
N ILE A 81 24.91 -3.98 15.52
CA ILE A 81 23.78 -3.28 14.90
C ILE A 81 24.28 -2.18 13.96
N LYS A 82 25.29 -1.41 14.39
CA LYS A 82 25.90 -0.38 13.55
C LYS A 82 26.55 -0.98 12.30
N ALA A 83 27.33 -2.05 12.44
CA ALA A 83 28.00 -2.70 11.31
C ALA A 83 26.99 -3.26 10.29
N ILE A 84 25.89 -3.87 10.76
CA ILE A 84 24.81 -4.34 9.88
C ILE A 84 24.16 -3.16 9.17
N GLY A 85 23.87 -2.08 9.90
CA GLY A 85 23.31 -0.86 9.33
C GLY A 85 24.19 -0.27 8.21
N ASP A 86 25.50 -0.20 8.43
CA ASP A 86 26.47 0.31 7.45
C ASP A 86 26.57 -0.62 6.23
N PHE A 87 26.58 -1.95 6.43
CA PHE A 87 26.58 -2.92 5.34
C PHE A 87 25.31 -2.82 4.47
N VAL A 88 24.12 -2.76 5.09
CA VAL A 88 22.85 -2.66 4.35
C VAL A 88 22.77 -1.34 3.58
N LYS A 89 23.20 -0.21 4.17
CA LYS A 89 23.26 1.07 3.47
C LYS A 89 24.20 1.01 2.26
N TYR A 90 25.39 0.42 2.43
CA TYR A 90 26.32 0.18 1.33
C TYR A 90 25.66 -0.64 0.21
N CYS A 91 24.96 -1.72 0.54
CA CYS A 91 24.28 -2.55 -0.47
C CYS A 91 23.23 -1.75 -1.25
N MET A 92 22.47 -0.89 -0.56
CA MET A 92 21.49 -0.01 -1.20
C MET A 92 22.16 1.05 -2.10
N GLU A 93 23.32 1.58 -1.73
CA GLU A 93 24.06 2.57 -2.52
C GLU A 93 24.72 1.95 -3.76
N LYS A 94 25.19 0.71 -3.66
CA LYS A 94 25.83 -0.03 -4.76
C LYS A 94 24.86 -0.83 -5.62
N ASN A 95 23.55 -0.70 -5.39
CA ASN A 95 22.52 -1.53 -6.03
C ASN A 95 22.83 -3.03 -5.95
N PHE A 96 23.45 -3.45 -4.85
CA PHE A 96 23.67 -4.86 -4.57
C PHE A 96 22.39 -5.42 -3.97
N ASP A 97 21.78 -6.37 -4.65
CA ASP A 97 20.56 -7.03 -4.20
C ASP A 97 20.72 -8.55 -4.19
N CYS A 98 20.11 -9.17 -3.20
CA CYS A 98 20.04 -10.62 -3.04
C CYS A 98 18.78 -10.99 -2.27
N ARG A 99 18.48 -12.30 -2.23
CA ARG A 99 17.30 -12.82 -1.55
C ARG A 99 17.29 -12.45 -0.06
N GLU A 100 18.40 -12.63 0.64
CA GLU A 100 18.54 -12.41 2.08
C GLU A 100 18.34 -10.93 2.43
N LEU A 101 18.92 -10.03 1.64
CA LEU A 101 18.74 -8.60 1.82
C LEU A 101 17.29 -8.18 1.54
N SER A 102 16.66 -8.76 0.52
CA SER A 102 15.24 -8.55 0.23
C SER A 102 14.36 -8.98 1.40
N ILE A 103 14.62 -10.16 2.00
CA ILE A 103 13.89 -10.64 3.19
C ILE A 103 14.03 -9.65 4.35
N LEU A 104 15.25 -9.23 4.70
CA LEU A 104 15.49 -8.26 5.77
C LEU A 104 14.74 -6.95 5.52
N ARG A 105 14.78 -6.42 4.29
CA ARG A 105 14.06 -5.18 3.91
C ARG A 105 12.56 -5.31 4.17
N PHE A 106 11.96 -6.45 3.79
CA PHE A 106 10.56 -6.72 4.06
C PHE A 106 10.26 -6.86 5.55
N ASN A 107 11.11 -7.52 6.32
CA ASN A 107 10.93 -7.62 7.78
C ASN A 107 10.92 -6.22 8.44
N ILE A 108 11.85 -5.34 8.04
CA ILE A 108 11.92 -3.95 8.51
C ILE A 108 10.64 -3.18 8.13
N TRP A 109 10.16 -3.31 6.90
CA TRP A 109 8.92 -2.66 6.48
C TRP A 109 7.72 -3.18 7.24
N PHE A 110 7.61 -4.50 7.41
CA PHE A 110 6.48 -5.12 8.09
C PHE A 110 6.43 -4.76 9.57
N ASP A 111 7.58 -4.65 10.24
CA ASP A 111 7.66 -4.09 11.59
C ASP A 111 7.20 -2.62 11.60
N GLY A 112 7.64 -1.81 10.65
CA GLY A 112 7.20 -0.43 10.50
C GLY A 112 5.69 -0.27 10.35
N TYR A 113 5.06 -1.11 9.52
CA TYR A 113 3.59 -1.15 9.38
C TYR A 113 2.91 -1.61 10.67
N LYS A 114 3.41 -2.69 11.29
CA LYS A 114 2.86 -3.25 12.53
C LYS A 114 2.89 -2.23 13.68
N ARG A 115 3.94 -1.41 13.74
CA ARG A 115 4.13 -0.36 14.76
C ARG A 115 3.53 0.99 14.37
N GLY A 116 2.84 1.09 13.23
CA GLY A 116 2.22 2.33 12.75
C GLY A 116 3.21 3.44 12.34
N ARG A 117 4.47 3.10 12.08
CA ARG A 117 5.53 4.01 11.62
C ARG A 117 5.56 4.16 10.10
N LEU A 118 5.01 3.18 9.40
CA LEU A 118 4.78 3.21 7.96
C LEU A 118 3.30 3.28 7.67
N GLU A 119 2.99 4.06 6.64
CA GLU A 119 1.67 4.18 6.05
C GLU A 119 1.84 4.29 4.53
N THR A 120 0.98 3.60 3.79
CA THR A 120 0.99 3.67 2.33
C THR A 120 0.22 4.90 1.86
N PRO A 121 0.85 5.83 1.10
CA PRO A 121 0.16 6.98 0.55
C PRO A 121 -0.64 6.56 -0.69
N VAL A 122 -1.94 6.38 -0.54
CA VAL A 122 -2.89 6.10 -1.62
C VAL A 122 -3.48 7.41 -2.13
N TYR A 123 -3.70 7.50 -3.45
CA TYR A 123 -4.39 8.65 -4.02
C TYR A 123 -5.84 8.70 -3.56
N SER A 124 -6.34 9.89 -3.21
CA SER A 124 -7.68 10.01 -2.61
C SER A 124 -8.81 9.61 -3.55
N ASP A 125 -8.68 9.86 -4.85
CA ASP A 125 -9.66 9.40 -5.84
C ASP A 125 -9.71 7.88 -5.92
N VAL A 126 -8.57 7.19 -5.76
CA VAL A 126 -8.51 5.73 -5.75
C VAL A 126 -9.31 5.15 -4.58
N ALA A 127 -9.05 5.61 -3.35
CA ALA A 127 -9.75 5.10 -2.18
C ALA A 127 -11.28 5.33 -2.26
N VAL A 128 -11.68 6.53 -2.72
CA VAL A 128 -13.10 6.88 -2.90
C VAL A 128 -13.75 6.00 -3.98
N GLN A 129 -13.10 5.85 -5.13
CA GLN A 129 -13.68 5.11 -6.25
C GLN A 129 -13.69 3.60 -6.01
N LEU A 130 -12.65 3.01 -5.41
CA LEU A 130 -12.68 1.60 -5.02
C LEU A 130 -13.84 1.32 -4.06
N LYS A 131 -14.04 2.16 -3.05
CA LYS A 131 -15.17 2.02 -2.12
C LYS A 131 -16.51 2.11 -2.86
N LYS A 132 -16.68 3.11 -3.73
CA LYS A 132 -17.90 3.28 -4.53
C LYS A 132 -18.17 2.07 -5.43
N TRP A 133 -17.16 1.61 -6.16
CA TRP A 133 -17.28 0.49 -7.08
C TRP A 133 -17.64 -0.81 -6.37
N GLN A 134 -17.06 -1.06 -5.19
CA GLN A 134 -17.38 -2.24 -4.39
C GLN A 134 -18.79 -2.14 -3.77
N THR A 135 -19.11 -1.02 -3.12
CA THR A 135 -20.32 -0.91 -2.27
C THR A 135 -21.59 -0.54 -3.04
N GLU A 136 -21.49 0.33 -4.06
CA GLU A 136 -22.65 0.84 -4.80
C GLU A 136 -22.88 0.09 -6.12
N LEU A 137 -21.80 -0.41 -6.73
CA LEU A 137 -21.85 -1.05 -8.04
C LEU A 137 -21.66 -2.57 -8.00
N SER A 138 -21.34 -3.10 -6.82
CA SER A 138 -21.08 -4.52 -6.55
C SER A 138 -19.98 -5.11 -7.46
N ILE A 139 -18.93 -4.34 -7.73
CA ILE A 139 -17.76 -4.79 -8.48
C ILE A 139 -16.78 -5.44 -7.50
N LYS A 140 -16.42 -6.70 -7.75
CA LYS A 140 -15.42 -7.40 -6.94
C LYS A 140 -14.02 -6.89 -7.27
N LEU A 141 -13.23 -6.59 -6.24
CA LEU A 141 -11.92 -5.96 -6.40
C LEU A 141 -10.78 -6.94 -6.09
N PHE A 142 -9.76 -6.93 -6.94
CA PHE A 142 -8.59 -7.81 -6.84
C PHE A 142 -7.31 -7.04 -7.09
N VAL A 143 -6.28 -7.30 -6.28
CA VAL A 143 -4.93 -6.78 -6.56
C VAL A 143 -4.22 -7.73 -7.51
N MET A 144 -3.69 -7.19 -8.60
CA MET A 144 -2.86 -7.90 -9.58
C MET A 144 -1.60 -7.08 -9.79
N SER A 145 -0.51 -7.47 -9.11
CA SER A 145 0.76 -6.74 -9.14
C SER A 145 1.95 -7.70 -9.12
N ASN A 146 3.14 -7.21 -9.47
CA ASN A 146 4.38 -7.97 -9.36
C ASN A 146 4.88 -8.14 -7.91
N GLY A 147 4.21 -7.53 -6.93
CA GLY A 147 4.48 -7.74 -5.51
C GLY A 147 3.84 -9.02 -5.00
N TRP A 148 4.60 -9.81 -4.23
CA TRP A 148 4.07 -10.90 -3.41
C TRP A 148 2.85 -10.51 -2.58
N SER A 149 1.87 -11.41 -2.57
CA SER A 149 0.52 -11.17 -2.04
C SER A 149 0.49 -10.74 -0.56
N GLU A 150 1.42 -11.25 0.25
CA GLU A 150 1.52 -10.87 1.66
C GLU A 150 1.98 -9.42 1.86
N ALA A 151 2.92 -8.91 1.03
CA ALA A 151 3.27 -7.50 1.16
C ALA A 151 2.21 -6.58 0.61
N THR A 152 1.54 -6.92 -0.49
CA THR A 152 0.45 -6.06 -1.00
C THR A 152 -0.67 -5.94 0.03
N LYS A 153 -1.00 -7.03 0.73
CA LYS A 153 -1.91 -7.00 1.89
C LYS A 153 -1.41 -6.05 2.98
N ARG A 154 -0.14 -6.16 3.39
CA ARG A 154 0.43 -5.29 4.44
C ARG A 154 0.50 -3.83 4.03
N PHE A 155 0.86 -3.56 2.78
CA PHE A 155 0.87 -2.21 2.23
C PHE A 155 -0.54 -1.61 2.21
N LEU A 156 -1.57 -2.40 1.91
CA LEU A 156 -2.95 -1.91 1.90
C LEU A 156 -3.64 -1.97 3.28
N ALA A 157 -3.04 -2.62 4.28
CA ALA A 157 -3.59 -2.72 5.64
C ALA A 157 -3.55 -1.39 6.41
N LYS A 158 -2.54 -0.56 6.11
CA LYS A 158 -2.39 0.76 6.72
C LYS A 158 -2.08 1.79 5.65
N THR A 159 -3.13 2.44 5.17
CA THR A 159 -3.04 3.56 4.23
C THR A 159 -3.51 4.86 4.90
N ASN A 160 -3.22 5.99 4.27
CA ASN A 160 -3.79 7.30 4.62
C ASN A 160 -5.32 7.38 4.45
N HIS A 161 -5.95 6.30 4.01
CA HIS A 161 -7.40 6.13 3.87
C HIS A 161 -7.93 4.91 4.66
N GLY A 162 -7.17 4.43 5.65
CA GLY A 162 -7.51 3.25 6.45
C GLY A 162 -7.05 1.94 5.81
N ASP A 163 -7.60 0.82 6.29
CA ASP A 163 -7.35 -0.50 5.70
C ASP A 163 -8.18 -0.66 4.42
N LEU A 164 -7.52 -0.77 3.26
CA LEU A 164 -8.20 -0.99 1.98
C LEU A 164 -8.45 -2.46 1.67
N ASN A 165 -7.87 -3.40 2.43
CA ASN A 165 -8.14 -4.83 2.25
C ASN A 165 -9.60 -5.17 2.51
N ILE A 166 -10.31 -4.37 3.32
CA ILE A 166 -11.75 -4.55 3.57
C ILE A 166 -12.59 -4.48 2.29
N LEU A 167 -12.05 -3.88 1.21
CA LEU A 167 -12.72 -3.75 -0.08
C LEU A 167 -12.27 -4.82 -1.09
N ILE A 168 -11.21 -5.57 -0.78
CA ILE A 168 -10.49 -6.42 -1.75
C ILE A 168 -10.78 -7.88 -1.45
N GLU A 169 -11.26 -8.61 -2.46
CA GLU A 169 -11.58 -10.04 -2.35
C GLU A 169 -10.31 -10.88 -2.24
N ASN A 170 -9.30 -10.60 -3.08
CA ASN A 170 -8.03 -11.31 -3.05
C ASN A 170 -6.88 -10.51 -3.67
N HIS A 171 -5.66 -10.91 -3.32
CA HIS A 171 -4.41 -10.44 -3.93
C HIS A 171 -3.78 -11.59 -4.69
N PHE A 172 -3.56 -11.43 -6.00
CA PHE A 172 -2.87 -12.42 -6.81
C PHE A 172 -1.38 -12.43 -6.49
N ASP A 173 -0.84 -13.64 -6.39
CA ASP A 173 0.58 -13.85 -6.12
C ASP A 173 1.38 -13.91 -7.43
N PRO A 174 2.57 -13.29 -7.51
CA PRO A 174 3.42 -13.34 -8.71
C PRO A 174 3.79 -14.75 -9.16
N ARG A 175 3.71 -15.77 -8.28
CA ARG A 175 3.85 -17.19 -8.66
C ARG A 175 2.84 -17.65 -9.71
N LEU A 176 1.75 -16.90 -9.93
CA LEU A 176 0.78 -17.15 -10.99
C LEU A 176 1.42 -17.06 -12.40
N GLY A 177 2.38 -16.14 -12.56
CA GLY A 177 3.10 -15.89 -13.80
C GLY A 177 3.49 -14.42 -13.98
N ASP A 178 4.29 -14.17 -15.02
CA ASP A 178 4.70 -12.82 -15.45
C ASP A 178 3.50 -12.05 -16.02
N LEU A 179 3.27 -10.83 -15.54
CA LEU A 179 2.14 -9.98 -15.98
C LEU A 179 2.28 -9.48 -17.42
N THR A 180 3.41 -9.69 -18.09
CA THR A 180 3.58 -9.46 -19.54
C THR A 180 3.13 -10.65 -20.39
N LYS A 181 2.64 -11.73 -19.77
CA LYS A 181 2.16 -12.94 -20.45
C LYS A 181 0.64 -13.08 -20.32
N LYS A 182 -0.05 -13.29 -21.44
CA LYS A 182 -1.52 -13.43 -21.47
C LYS A 182 -2.00 -14.62 -20.60
N GLU A 183 -1.20 -15.67 -20.51
CA GLU A 183 -1.49 -16.89 -19.76
C GLU A 183 -1.70 -16.60 -18.27
N THR A 184 -1.00 -15.61 -17.73
CA THR A 184 -1.13 -15.19 -16.32
C THR A 184 -2.54 -14.67 -16.05
N PHE A 185 -3.08 -13.82 -16.92
CA PHE A 185 -4.44 -13.31 -16.80
C PHE A 185 -5.50 -14.38 -17.01
N VAL A 186 -5.27 -15.32 -17.95
CA VAL A 186 -6.15 -16.47 -18.16
C VAL A 186 -6.26 -17.30 -16.87
N LYS A 187 -5.12 -17.65 -16.26
CA LYS A 187 -5.09 -18.40 -14.99
C LYS A 187 -5.78 -17.63 -13.86
N ALA A 188 -5.58 -16.31 -13.78
CA ALA A 188 -6.20 -15.49 -12.76
C ALA A 188 -7.73 -15.54 -12.87
N LEU A 189 -8.27 -15.30 -14.07
CA LEU A 189 -9.71 -15.31 -14.32
C LEU A 189 -10.33 -16.69 -14.10
N GLN A 190 -9.63 -17.76 -14.48
CA GLN A 190 -10.05 -19.13 -14.18
C GLN A 190 -10.17 -19.37 -12.68
N SER A 191 -9.19 -18.92 -11.88
CA SER A 191 -9.19 -19.12 -10.42
C SER A 191 -10.34 -18.41 -9.70
N ILE A 192 -10.91 -17.35 -10.30
CA ILE A 192 -12.06 -16.61 -9.76
C ILE A 192 -13.37 -16.88 -10.54
N ASN A 193 -13.35 -17.85 -11.46
CA ASN A 193 -14.45 -18.25 -12.32
C ASN A 193 -15.13 -17.06 -13.04
N GLN A 194 -14.32 -16.23 -13.71
CA GLN A 194 -14.81 -15.06 -14.44
C GLN A 194 -14.48 -15.13 -15.94
N LYS A 195 -15.37 -14.55 -16.74
CA LYS A 195 -15.14 -14.38 -18.18
C LYS A 195 -14.27 -13.14 -18.45
N PRO A 196 -13.36 -13.18 -19.43
CA PRO A 196 -12.49 -12.04 -19.73
C PRO A 196 -13.22 -10.74 -20.07
N ASP A 197 -14.33 -10.82 -20.82
CA ASP A 197 -15.11 -9.65 -21.23
C ASP A 197 -15.90 -8.99 -20.08
N GLU A 198 -16.01 -9.67 -18.93
CA GLU A 198 -16.60 -9.18 -17.70
C GLU A 198 -15.56 -8.63 -16.70
N ALA A 199 -14.28 -8.69 -17.05
CA ALA A 199 -13.17 -8.22 -16.23
C ALA A 199 -12.56 -6.92 -16.78
N LEU A 200 -12.13 -6.04 -15.87
CA LEU A 200 -11.35 -4.84 -16.17
C LEU A 200 -10.01 -4.90 -15.44
N PHE A 201 -8.92 -4.60 -16.14
CA PHE A 201 -7.60 -4.42 -15.55
C PHE A 201 -7.15 -2.96 -15.61
N LEU A 202 -6.79 -2.41 -14.46
CA LEU A 202 -6.19 -1.08 -14.31
C LEU A 202 -4.70 -1.23 -14.00
N THR A 203 -3.84 -0.70 -14.88
CA THR A 203 -2.38 -0.72 -14.68
C THR A 203 -1.74 0.53 -15.25
N LYS A 204 -0.59 0.93 -14.71
CA LYS A 204 0.26 1.94 -15.35
C LYS A 204 1.10 1.38 -16.49
N ASP A 205 1.22 0.05 -16.59
CA ASP A 205 2.16 -0.62 -17.47
C ASP A 205 1.50 -1.02 -18.80
N GLY A 206 2.07 -0.53 -19.91
CA GLY A 206 1.53 -0.81 -21.24
C GLY A 206 1.72 -2.25 -21.69
N ALA A 207 2.81 -2.90 -21.29
CA ALA A 207 3.07 -4.30 -21.66
C ALA A 207 2.12 -5.24 -20.91
N GLU A 208 1.90 -5.00 -19.61
CA GLU A 208 0.90 -5.74 -18.83
C GLU A 208 -0.51 -5.51 -19.37
N GLY A 209 -0.84 -4.25 -19.70
CA GLY A 209 -2.12 -3.90 -20.32
C GLY A 209 -2.36 -4.62 -21.64
N ASN A 210 -1.35 -4.71 -22.50
CA ASN A 210 -1.44 -5.45 -23.75
C ASN A 210 -1.61 -6.96 -23.54
N ALA A 211 -0.88 -7.55 -22.58
CA ALA A 211 -1.02 -8.96 -22.23
C ALA A 211 -2.43 -9.28 -21.72
N ALA A 212 -2.99 -8.43 -20.85
CA ALA A 212 -4.37 -8.54 -20.41
C ALA A 212 -5.36 -8.41 -21.58
N LYS A 213 -5.12 -7.48 -22.50
CA LYS A 213 -5.96 -7.31 -23.70
C LYS A 213 -5.94 -8.55 -24.60
N GLN A 214 -4.78 -9.17 -24.78
CA GLN A 214 -4.63 -10.43 -25.52
C GLN A 214 -5.35 -11.60 -24.84
N ALA A 215 -5.49 -11.58 -23.51
CA ALA A 215 -6.30 -12.54 -22.76
C ALA A 215 -7.81 -12.24 -22.82
N GLY A 216 -8.23 -11.16 -23.50
CA GLY A 216 -9.63 -10.78 -23.69
C GLY A 216 -10.20 -9.82 -22.65
N LEU A 217 -9.38 -9.32 -21.72
CA LEU A 217 -9.84 -8.38 -20.69
C LEU A 217 -10.14 -6.99 -21.28
N ASN A 218 -11.01 -6.25 -20.59
CA ASN A 218 -11.02 -4.79 -20.72
C ASN A 218 -9.80 -4.21 -19.99
N VAL A 219 -9.21 -3.16 -20.54
CA VAL A 219 -7.96 -2.59 -20.02
C VAL A 219 -8.03 -1.08 -20.07
N ILE A 220 -7.59 -0.43 -19.00
CA ILE A 220 -7.39 1.01 -18.94
C ILE A 220 -6.02 1.29 -18.35
N LEU A 221 -5.22 2.08 -19.06
CA LEU A 221 -3.94 2.58 -18.54
C LEU A 221 -4.17 3.75 -17.58
N VAL A 222 -3.56 3.66 -16.39
CA VAL A 222 -3.62 4.71 -15.36
C VAL A 222 -2.32 5.50 -15.38
N LEU A 223 -2.36 6.70 -15.95
CA LEU A 223 -1.18 7.54 -16.21
C LEU A 223 -1.30 8.88 -15.50
N THR A 224 -0.99 8.88 -14.21
CA THR A 224 -1.14 10.06 -13.33
C THR A 224 -0.39 11.31 -13.83
N HIS A 225 0.80 11.13 -14.41
CA HIS A 225 1.62 12.22 -14.93
C HIS A 225 1.71 12.24 -16.46
N ARG A 226 1.57 13.43 -17.06
CA ARG A 226 1.63 13.62 -18.52
C ARG A 226 2.91 13.09 -19.16
N ARG A 227 4.05 13.20 -18.45
CA ARG A 227 5.35 12.65 -18.90
C ARG A 227 5.37 11.13 -19.08
N ASN A 228 4.43 10.41 -18.47
CA ASN A 228 4.34 8.96 -18.64
C ASN A 228 3.66 8.63 -19.98
N ILE A 229 2.82 9.53 -20.50
CA ILE A 229 2.16 9.35 -21.80
C ILE A 229 3.19 9.37 -22.93
N THR A 230 4.16 10.27 -22.86
CA THR A 230 5.21 10.41 -23.89
C THR A 230 6.20 9.25 -23.89
N LYS A 231 6.24 8.45 -22.81
CA LYS A 231 7.09 7.26 -22.68
C LYS A 231 6.39 5.97 -23.10
N LEU A 232 5.11 6.03 -23.50
CA LEU A 232 4.42 4.85 -23.98
C LEU A 232 4.91 4.47 -25.37
N GLU A 233 5.35 3.23 -25.49
CA GLU A 233 5.64 2.61 -26.78
C GLU A 233 4.44 2.74 -27.73
N PRO A 234 4.66 2.99 -29.04
CA PRO A 234 3.58 3.18 -30.02
C PRO A 234 2.53 2.07 -29.99
N ALA A 235 2.95 0.82 -29.74
CA ALA A 235 2.06 -0.33 -29.64
C ALA A 235 1.03 -0.22 -28.50
N HIS A 236 1.31 0.58 -27.46
CA HIS A 236 0.48 0.70 -26.24
C HIS A 236 -0.41 1.95 -26.27
N GLN A 237 -0.14 2.89 -27.20
CA GLN A 237 -0.84 4.18 -27.27
C GLN A 237 -2.33 4.05 -27.65
N LYS A 238 -2.74 2.90 -28.20
CA LYS A 238 -4.13 2.60 -28.57
C LYS A 238 -4.99 2.17 -27.38
N LEU A 239 -4.39 1.82 -26.24
CA LEU A 239 -5.15 1.43 -25.05
C LEU A 239 -5.87 2.65 -24.45
N PRO A 240 -7.14 2.51 -23.99
CA PRO A 240 -7.82 3.56 -23.25
C PRO A 240 -7.00 3.98 -22.03
N ARG A 241 -7.05 5.26 -21.67
CA ARG A 241 -6.24 5.80 -20.58
C ARG A 241 -6.98 6.85 -19.78
N VAL A 242 -6.65 6.92 -18.50
CA VAL A 242 -7.12 7.92 -17.55
C VAL A 242 -5.96 8.44 -16.71
N ARG A 243 -6.13 9.62 -16.12
CA ARG A 243 -5.16 10.16 -15.15
C ARG A 243 -5.61 10.01 -13.70
N SER A 244 -6.90 9.74 -13.49
CA SER A 244 -7.56 9.59 -12.21
C SER A 244 -8.68 8.56 -12.32
N PHE A 245 -8.99 7.84 -11.24
CA PHE A 245 -10.13 6.93 -11.18
C PHE A 245 -11.47 7.67 -11.29
N ASN A 246 -11.50 8.98 -11.05
CA ASN A 246 -12.68 9.83 -11.26
C ASN A 246 -13.05 9.99 -12.73
N GLU A 247 -12.12 9.69 -13.64
CA GLU A 247 -12.36 9.76 -15.09
C GLU A 247 -13.00 8.47 -15.63
N ILE A 248 -13.26 7.46 -14.79
CA ILE A 248 -13.89 6.19 -15.20
C ILE A 248 -15.37 6.23 -14.83
N ASP A 249 -16.23 6.12 -15.84
CA ASP A 249 -17.69 6.05 -15.68
C ASP A 249 -18.23 4.73 -16.23
N PHE A 250 -18.91 3.96 -15.37
CA PHE A 250 -19.43 2.64 -15.71
C PHE A 250 -20.86 2.72 -16.24
N THR A 251 -21.03 2.50 -17.53
CA THR A 251 -22.33 2.45 -18.21
C THR A 251 -23.10 1.17 -17.87
N GLY A 252 -24.43 1.25 -17.86
CA GLY A 252 -25.33 0.14 -17.50
C GLY A 252 -25.55 -0.04 -15.99
N SER A 253 -24.97 0.84 -15.17
CA SER A 253 -25.18 0.90 -13.74
C SER A 253 -26.54 1.55 -13.42
N LYS A 254 -27.65 0.80 -13.48
CA LYS A 254 -28.82 1.22 -12.70
C LYS A 254 -28.41 1.13 -11.24
N VAL A 255 -28.16 2.28 -10.60
CA VAL A 255 -28.02 2.35 -9.15
C VAL A 255 -29.37 1.92 -8.58
N GLU A 256 -29.51 0.64 -8.23
CA GLU A 256 -30.63 0.20 -7.42
C GLU A 256 -30.51 0.92 -6.08
N LYS A 257 -31.24 2.02 -5.94
CA LYS A 257 -31.51 2.63 -4.63
C LYS A 257 -32.38 1.65 -3.83
N SER A 258 -31.78 0.56 -3.38
CA SER A 258 -32.39 -0.32 -2.41
C SER A 258 -32.55 0.45 -1.12
N LYS A 259 -33.80 0.63 -0.66
CA LYS A 259 -34.15 1.24 0.64
C LYS A 259 -33.38 0.61 1.82
N LYS A 260 -32.87 -0.61 1.64
CA LYS A 260 -32.04 -1.35 2.61
C LYS A 260 -30.67 -0.67 2.87
N ASN A 261 -30.06 -0.03 1.87
CA ASN A 261 -28.77 0.65 2.03
C ASN A 261 -28.89 2.02 2.72
N GLN A 262 -30.00 2.73 2.53
CA GLN A 262 -30.28 3.97 3.29
C GLN A 262 -30.52 3.67 4.77
N LEU A 263 -31.23 2.58 5.07
CA LEU A 263 -31.49 2.16 6.46
C LEU A 263 -30.19 1.75 7.16
N ASN A 264 -29.30 1.00 6.49
CA ASN A 264 -27.98 0.66 7.03
C ASN A 264 -27.08 1.89 7.24
N LEU A 265 -27.11 2.87 6.33
CA LEU A 265 -26.31 4.09 6.50
C LEU A 265 -26.81 4.96 7.67
N LEU A 266 -28.14 5.08 7.84
CA LEU A 266 -28.75 5.76 8.99
C LEU A 266 -28.41 5.05 10.31
N VAL A 267 -28.51 3.72 10.37
CA VAL A 267 -28.16 2.94 11.56
C VAL A 267 -26.68 3.05 11.91
N VAL A 268 -25.79 3.04 10.91
CA VAL A 268 -24.34 3.21 11.12
C VAL A 268 -24.01 4.63 11.59
N LEU A 269 -24.67 5.66 11.03
CA LEU A 269 -24.49 7.04 11.48
C LEU A 269 -25.00 7.25 12.91
N GLU A 270 -26.11 6.62 13.29
CA GLU A 270 -26.65 6.65 14.65
C GLU A 270 -25.71 5.97 15.66
N LEU A 271 -25.14 4.81 15.30
CA LEU A 271 -24.17 4.07 16.12
C LEU A 271 -22.86 4.84 16.32
N VAL A 272 -22.37 5.53 15.28
CA VAL A 272 -21.18 6.40 15.38
C VAL A 272 -21.45 7.61 16.29
N ARG A 273 -22.68 8.14 16.27
CA ARG A 273 -23.10 9.26 17.14
C ARG A 273 -23.17 8.86 18.62
N GLN A 274 -23.53 7.61 18.90
CA GLN A 274 -23.60 7.07 20.26
C GLN A 274 -22.23 6.69 20.85
N GLN A 275 -21.20 6.51 20.01
CA GLN A 275 -19.82 6.19 20.44
C GLN A 275 -18.91 7.41 20.57
N SER A 276 -19.33 8.59 20.09
CA SER A 276 -18.60 9.83 20.32
C SER A 276 -18.84 10.37 21.73
N VAL A 277 -17.90 10.14 22.63
CA VAL A 277 -17.81 10.86 23.92
C VAL A 277 -17.53 12.34 23.61
N PRO A 278 -18.31 13.30 24.14
CA PRO A 278 -18.05 14.71 23.90
C PRO A 278 -16.72 15.12 24.55
N MET A 279 -15.81 15.66 23.75
CA MET A 279 -14.58 16.30 24.23
C MET A 279 -14.94 17.46 25.17
N PRO A 280 -14.28 17.60 26.34
CA PRO A 280 -14.54 18.72 27.22
C PRO A 280 -14.09 20.04 26.57
N ASN A 281 -14.98 21.03 26.61
CA ASN A 281 -14.75 22.37 26.09
C ASN A 281 -13.46 22.98 26.67
N ARG A 282 -12.56 23.44 25.79
CA ARG A 282 -11.44 24.32 26.15
C ARG A 282 -11.98 25.71 26.51
N SER A 283 -12.48 25.90 27.72
CA SER A 283 -12.79 27.21 28.28
C SER A 283 -12.46 27.38 29.77
N SER A 284 -11.68 26.48 30.37
CA SER A 284 -11.30 26.54 31.80
C SER A 284 -9.83 26.91 32.08
N GLN A 285 -9.05 27.35 31.08
CA GLN A 285 -7.65 27.78 31.29
C GLN A 285 -7.46 29.23 31.79
N ASN A 286 -8.54 29.93 32.17
CA ASN A 286 -8.45 31.31 32.70
C ASN A 286 -9.03 31.47 34.12
N ARG A 287 -8.74 30.54 35.04
CA ARG A 287 -8.99 30.71 36.48
C ARG A 287 -7.86 30.18 37.35
N HIS A 288 -6.63 30.64 37.13
CA HIS A 288 -5.51 30.47 38.06
C HIS A 288 -4.70 31.77 38.17
N ARG A 289 -5.41 32.91 38.28
CA ARG A 289 -4.77 34.21 38.51
C ARG A 289 -5.66 35.18 39.29
N THR A 290 -6.28 34.69 40.37
CA THR A 290 -6.87 35.52 41.45
C THR A 290 -7.36 34.52 42.49
N LEU A 291 -6.61 34.36 43.59
CA LEU A 291 -6.98 33.79 44.90
C LEU A 291 -5.66 33.57 45.69
N LYS A 292 -4.87 34.64 45.80
CA LYS A 292 -3.79 34.80 46.78
C LYS A 292 -3.87 36.25 47.20
N ASN A 293 -4.80 36.53 48.11
CA ASN A 293 -4.90 37.71 48.98
C ASN A 293 -6.35 37.84 49.41
N GLU A 294 -6.77 36.98 50.32
CA GLU A 294 -7.89 37.18 51.26
C GLU A 294 -8.06 35.87 52.01
N TYR A 295 -7.32 35.72 53.11
CA TYR A 295 -7.69 35.03 54.35
C TYR A 295 -6.46 35.13 55.27
N ARG A 296 -6.27 36.36 55.76
CA ARG A 296 -5.55 36.61 57.00
C ARG A 296 -6.61 36.52 58.11
N ILE A 297 -6.18 36.03 59.27
CA ILE A 297 -6.77 36.25 60.61
C ILE A 297 -7.83 35.22 61.06
N GLN A 298 -7.46 34.54 62.18
CA GLN A 298 -8.26 33.95 63.26
C GLN A 298 -8.27 32.41 63.35
N LYS A 299 -7.30 31.84 64.10
CA LYS A 299 -7.51 31.38 65.49
C LYS A 299 -6.24 30.70 66.05
N LYS A 300 -5.76 31.30 67.15
CA LYS A 300 -4.88 30.80 68.23
C LYS A 300 -3.58 30.09 67.86
#